data_AF-A0A1V5ZQF3-F1
#
_entry.id   AF-A0A1V5ZQF3-F1
#
_cell.length_a   1.000
_cell.length_b   1.000
_cell.length_c   1.000
_cell.angle_alpha   90.00
_cell.angle_beta   90.00
_cell.angle_gamma   90.00
#
_symmetry.space_group_name_H-M   'P 1'
#
loop_
_entity.id
_entity.type
_entity.pdbx_description
1 polymer ?
#
loop_
_entity_poly.entity_id
_entity_poly.type
_entity_poly.pdbx_seq_one_letter_code
_entity_poly.pdbx_strand_id
1 'polypeptide(L)'
;MYDPACGSGGMFVMSEKFVKEHQGNVQDITIYGQESNQTTWKLSKMNLAIRHINSEFVAWNTEGSFLKDAHPDLKADFVLANPPFNQSDWGQELLQGDARWQY
;
A
#
# COMPACT_ATOMS: atom_id res chain seq x y z
N MET A 1 -9.29 0.31 -0.44
CA MET A 1 -8.20 1.31 -0.42
C MET A 1 -6.87 0.64 -0.69
N TYR A 2 -5.98 1.29 -1.43
CA TYR A 2 -4.66 0.77 -1.78
C TYR A 2 -3.52 1.78 -1.48
N ASP A 3 -2.40 1.28 -0.93
CA ASP A 3 -1.14 2.01 -0.80
C ASP A 3 0.06 1.15 -1.28
N PRO A 4 0.65 1.43 -2.46
CA PRO A 4 1.75 0.65 -3.05
C PRO A 4 3.12 0.84 -2.35
N ALA A 5 3.22 1.75 -1.38
CA ALA A 5 4.43 2.06 -0.62
C ALA A 5 4.05 2.38 0.84
N CYS A 6 3.37 1.43 1.49
CA CYS A 6 2.56 1.71 2.67
C CYS A 6 3.32 2.07 3.93
N GLY A 7 4.65 1.91 3.95
CA GLY A 7 5.47 2.22 5.10
C GLY A 7 4.98 1.48 6.34
N SER A 8 4.85 2.20 7.46
CA SER A 8 4.31 1.68 8.72
C SER A 8 2.77 1.60 8.76
N GLY A 9 2.09 1.74 7.62
CA GLY A 9 0.63 1.67 7.51
C GLY A 9 -0.09 2.93 8.02
N GLY A 10 0.60 4.06 8.10
CA GLY A 10 0.04 5.31 8.63
C GLY A 10 -1.17 5.83 7.84
N MET A 11 -1.16 5.69 6.51
CA MET A 11 -2.27 6.14 5.66
C MET A 11 -3.55 5.35 5.95
N PHE A 12 -3.47 4.02 6.11
CA PHE A 12 -4.62 3.20 6.49
C PHE A 12 -5.25 3.62 7.82
N VAL A 13 -4.41 3.97 8.81
CA VAL A 13 -4.88 4.46 10.12
C VAL A 13 -5.61 5.79 9.98
N MET A 14 -5.11 6.70 9.14
CA MET A 14 -5.75 8.00 8.91
C MET A 14 -7.07 7.86 8.15
N SER A 15 -7.13 6.97 7.17
CA SER A 15 -8.35 6.69 6.41
C SER A 15 -9.43 6.06 7.27
N GLU A 16 -9.07 5.17 8.20
CA GLU A 16 -10.01 4.62 9.17
C GLU A 16 -10.62 5.70 10.07
N LYS A 17 -9.78 6.61 10.58
CA LYS A 17 -10.25 7.77 11.38
C LYS A 17 -11.19 8.66 10.58
N PHE A 18 -10.83 8.98 9.34
CA PHE A 18 -11.65 9.80 8.46
C PHE A 18 -13.05 9.20 8.27
N VAL A 19 -13.15 7.89 8.03
CA VAL A 19 -14.45 7.23 7.85
C VAL A 19 -15.26 7.22 9.15
N LYS A 20 -14.63 6.98 10.31
CA LYS A 20 -15.29 7.07 11.61
C LYS A 20 -15.84 8.47 11.88
N GLU A 21 -15.08 9.51 11.57
CA GLU A 21 -15.47 10.91 11.78
C GLU A 21 -16.66 11.33 10.90
N HIS A 22 -16.81 10.70 9.73
CA HIS A 22 -17.89 10.99 8.78
C HIS A 22 -19.06 9.99 8.84
N GLN A 23 -19.20 9.27 9.96
CA GLN A 23 -20.28 8.28 10.20
C GLN A 23 -20.35 7.13 9.17
N GLY A 24 -19.26 6.86 8.46
CA GLY A 24 -19.17 5.68 7.59
C GLY A 24 -18.81 4.43 8.37
N ASN A 25 -18.97 3.27 7.74
CA ASN A 25 -18.63 1.98 8.33
C ASN A 25 -17.22 1.54 7.91
N VAL A 26 -16.33 1.37 8.89
CA VAL A 26 -14.95 0.91 8.67
C VAL A 26 -14.90 -0.52 8.14
N GLN A 27 -15.92 -1.34 8.45
CA GLN A 27 -15.97 -2.72 7.96
C GLN A 27 -16.19 -2.82 6.45
N ASP A 28 -16.67 -1.75 5.82
CA ASP A 28 -16.88 -1.71 4.37
C ASP A 28 -15.56 -1.40 3.62
N ILE A 29 -14.45 -1.20 4.34
CA ILE A 29 -13.15 -0.87 3.77
C ILE A 29 -12.23 -2.07 3.85
N THR A 30 -11.89 -2.63 2.69
CA THR A 30 -10.75 -3.54 2.58
C THR A 30 -9.50 -2.74 2.24
N ILE A 31 -8.42 -2.98 2.98
CA ILE A 31 -7.11 -2.36 2.75
C ILE A 31 -6.18 -3.30 1.99
N TYR A 32 -5.49 -2.75 1.00
CA TYR A 32 -4.46 -3.40 0.21
C TYR A 32 -3.19 -2.58 0.35
N GLY A 33 -2.05 -3.22 0.52
CA GLY A 33 -0.79 -2.51 0.66
C GLY A 33 0.41 -3.31 0.22
N GLN A 34 1.50 -2.60 -0.04
CA GLN A 34 2.80 -3.20 -0.32
C GLN A 34 3.91 -2.37 0.30
N GLU A 35 4.92 -3.03 0.86
CA GLU A 35 6.12 -2.40 1.41
C GLU A 35 7.34 -3.25 1.06
N SER A 36 8.44 -2.61 0.68
CA SER A 36 9.65 -3.33 0.24
C SER A 36 10.61 -3.66 1.38
N ASN A 37 10.63 -2.82 2.42
CA ASN A 37 11.44 -3.01 3.60
C ASN A 37 10.74 -3.93 4.61
N GLN A 38 11.34 -5.10 4.89
CA GLN A 38 10.75 -6.10 5.77
C GLN A 38 10.47 -5.58 7.19
N THR A 39 11.36 -4.75 7.74
CA THR A 39 11.20 -4.18 9.09
C THR A 39 10.03 -3.22 9.12
N THR A 40 9.95 -2.34 8.12
CA THR A 40 8.83 -1.40 7.96
C THR A 40 7.49 -2.12 7.75
N TRP A 41 7.48 -3.19 6.96
CA TRP A 41 6.28 -4.02 6.80
C TRP A 41 5.84 -4.68 8.11
N LYS A 42 6.76 -5.24 8.91
CA LYS A 42 6.44 -5.78 10.25
C LYS A 42 5.84 -4.70 11.14
N LEU A 43 6.39 -3.49 11.13
CA LEU A 43 5.84 -2.34 11.85
C LEU A 43 4.41 -2.03 11.38
N SER A 44 4.14 -2.05 10.07
CA SER A 44 2.80 -1.89 9.50
C SER A 44 1.82 -2.93 10.03
N LYS A 45 2.18 -4.21 9.95
CA LYS A 45 1.34 -5.32 10.43
C LYS A 45 1.02 -5.17 11.92
N MET A 46 2.00 -4.81 12.76
CA MET A 46 1.77 -4.55 14.18
C MET A 46 0.87 -3.34 14.41
N ASN A 47 1.12 -2.24 13.68
CA ASN A 47 0.36 -0.99 13.79
C ASN A 47 -1.12 -1.18 13.46
N LEU A 48 -1.41 -1.97 12.43
CA LEU A 48 -2.77 -2.32 12.01
C LEU A 48 -3.45 -3.29 12.98
N ALA A 49 -2.71 -4.29 13.47
CA ALA A 49 -3.22 -5.27 14.43
C ALA A 49 -3.67 -4.61 15.75
N ILE A 50 -2.90 -3.65 16.28
CA ILE A 50 -3.25 -2.88 17.49
C ILE A 50 -4.58 -2.12 17.34
N ARG A 51 -4.96 -1.77 16.10
CA ARG A 51 -6.19 -1.04 15.79
C ARG A 51 -7.32 -1.92 15.28
N HIS A 52 -7.14 -3.25 15.32
CA HIS A 52 -8.10 -4.23 14.81
C HIS A 52 -8.42 -4.05 13.31
N ILE A 53 -7.45 -3.55 12.53
CA ILE A 53 -7.59 -3.42 11.08
C ILE A 53 -7.05 -4.70 10.41
N ASN A 54 -7.88 -5.36 9.60
CA ASN A 54 -7.44 -6.54 8.85
C ASN A 54 -6.34 -6.15 7.85
N SER A 55 -5.19 -6.80 7.95
CA SER A 55 -4.00 -6.53 7.13
C SER A 55 -3.63 -7.70 6.21
N GLU A 56 -4.57 -8.61 5.95
CA GLU A 56 -4.38 -9.80 5.10
C GLU A 56 -3.73 -9.47 3.75
N PHE A 57 -4.16 -8.39 3.11
CA PHE A 57 -3.65 -7.95 1.80
C PHE A 57 -2.51 -6.91 1.88
N VAL A 58 -1.83 -6.79 3.03
CA VAL A 58 -0.61 -5.99 3.16
C VAL A 58 0.60 -6.89 2.93
N ALA A 59 1.11 -6.85 1.71
CA ALA A 59 2.16 -7.72 1.22
C ALA A 59 3.57 -7.15 1.44
N TRP A 60 4.56 -8.05 1.41
CA TRP A 60 5.98 -7.70 1.43
C TRP A 60 6.73 -8.47 0.36
N ASN A 61 7.65 -7.79 -0.31
CA ASN A 61 8.70 -8.37 -1.13
C ASN A 61 9.90 -7.43 -1.15
N THR A 62 11.08 -7.88 -1.58
CA THR A 62 12.28 -7.02 -1.60
C THR A 62 12.38 -6.14 -2.85
N GLU A 63 11.69 -6.55 -3.92
CA GLU A 63 11.77 -5.98 -5.26
C GLU A 63 10.95 -4.67 -5.42
N GLY A 64 9.97 -4.46 -4.54
CA GLY A 64 9.09 -3.29 -4.56
C GLY A 64 7.93 -3.40 -5.57
N SER A 65 7.01 -2.43 -5.51
CA SER A 65 5.77 -2.42 -6.30
C SER A 65 6.00 -2.22 -7.80
N PHE A 66 7.15 -1.65 -8.20
CA PHE A 66 7.51 -1.55 -9.61
C PHE A 66 7.88 -2.92 -10.20
N LEU A 67 8.86 -3.61 -9.65
CA LEU A 67 9.40 -4.85 -10.24
C LEU A 67 8.57 -6.10 -9.90
N LYS A 68 7.84 -6.08 -8.78
CA LYS A 68 7.00 -7.19 -8.34
C LYS A 68 5.76 -6.67 -7.65
N ASP A 69 4.77 -6.32 -8.45
CA ASP A 69 3.47 -5.92 -7.95
C ASP A 69 2.80 -7.09 -7.21
N ALA A 70 2.42 -6.87 -5.95
CA ALA A 70 1.70 -7.85 -5.15
C ALA A 70 0.20 -7.90 -5.49
N HIS A 71 -0.31 -6.90 -6.21
CA HIS A 71 -1.74 -6.69 -6.49
C HIS A 71 -1.99 -6.32 -7.97
N PRO A 72 -1.49 -7.09 -8.95
CA PRO A 72 -1.47 -6.70 -10.37
C PRO A 72 -2.86 -6.50 -11.00
N ASP A 73 -3.88 -7.19 -10.49
CA ASP A 73 -5.27 -7.12 -10.98
C ASP A 73 -6.17 -6.23 -10.11
N LEU A 74 -5.62 -5.60 -9.07
CA LEU A 74 -6.40 -4.80 -8.14
C LEU A 74 -6.86 -3.48 -8.78
N LYS A 75 -8.18 -3.30 -8.83
CA LYS A 75 -8.82 -2.02 -9.14
C LYS A 75 -9.36 -1.42 -7.85
N ALA A 76 -8.59 -0.54 -7.23
CA ALA A 76 -8.97 0.11 -5.98
C ALA A 76 -9.81 1.36 -6.23
N ASP A 77 -10.85 1.59 -5.41
CA ASP A 77 -11.64 2.83 -5.44
C ASP A 77 -10.85 4.05 -4.99
N PHE A 78 -9.90 3.84 -4.07
CA PHE A 78 -9.05 4.88 -3.50
C PHE A 78 -7.60 4.41 -3.42
N VAL A 79 -6.68 5.21 -3.95
CA VAL A 79 -5.24 5.02 -3.85
C VAL A 79 -4.65 6.19 -3.08
N LEU A 80 -3.97 5.92 -1.97
CA LEU A 80 -3.23 6.92 -1.19
C LEU A 80 -1.82 6.39 -1.00
N ALA A 81 -0.80 7.20 -1.29
CA ALA A 81 0.59 6.81 -1.16
C ALA A 81 1.44 7.99 -0.71
N ASN A 82 2.48 7.72 0.07
CA ASN A 82 3.59 8.64 0.30
C ASN A 82 4.91 7.93 -0.03
N PRO A 83 5.21 7.74 -1.33
CA PRO A 83 6.42 7.06 -1.74
C PRO A 83 7.68 7.88 -1.42
N PRO A 84 8.86 7.25 -1.33
CA PRO A 84 10.12 7.97 -1.16
C PRO A 84 10.33 8.96 -2.32
N PHE A 85 10.68 10.20 -1.98
CA PHE A 85 10.98 11.24 -2.97
C PHE A 85 12.32 10.96 -3.68
N ASN A 86 12.38 11.30 -4.96
CA ASN A 86 13.60 11.26 -5.78
C ASN A 86 14.33 9.91 -5.78
N GLN A 87 13.59 8.80 -5.74
CA GLN A 87 14.18 7.48 -5.79
C GLN A 87 14.85 7.25 -7.16
N SER A 88 16.15 6.97 -7.15
CA SER A 88 16.91 6.45 -8.30
C SER A 88 16.94 4.92 -8.29
N ASP A 89 17.42 4.31 -9.37
CA ASP A 89 17.76 2.88 -9.44
C ASP A 89 16.61 1.92 -9.11
N TRP A 90 15.37 2.32 -9.36
CA TRP A 90 14.16 1.54 -9.10
C TRP A 90 13.83 0.50 -10.19
N GLY A 91 14.73 0.29 -11.16
CA GLY A 91 14.58 -0.70 -12.23
C GLY A 91 13.87 -0.19 -13.49
N GLN A 92 13.91 1.12 -13.75
CA GLN A 92 13.28 1.77 -14.91
C GLN A 92 13.63 1.10 -16.25
N GLU A 93 14.89 0.67 -16.43
CA GLU A 93 15.34 0.03 -17.67
C GLU A 93 14.60 -1.27 -18.00
N LEU A 94 14.17 -2.01 -16.96
CA LEU A 94 13.42 -3.26 -17.11
C LEU A 94 11.93 -3.02 -17.42
N LEU A 95 11.46 -1.79 -17.30
CA LEU A 95 10.04 -1.43 -17.32
C LEU A 95 9.65 -0.57 -18.53
N GLN A 96 10.51 -0.46 -19.56
CA GLN A 96 10.24 0.40 -20.72
C GLN A 96 8.93 0.07 -21.46
N GLY A 97 8.52 -1.20 -21.47
CA GLY A 97 7.30 -1.67 -22.15
C GLY A 97 6.13 -1.97 -21.21
N ASP A 98 6.21 -1.55 -19.94
CA ASP A 98 5.20 -1.91 -18.95
C ASP A 98 3.83 -1.28 -19.25
N ALA A 99 2.76 -2.06 -19.01
CA ALA A 99 1.39 -1.63 -19.26
C ALA A 99 0.96 -0.43 -18.38
N ARG A 100 1.59 -0.21 -17.22
CA ARG A 100 1.30 0.91 -16.32
C ARG A 100 1.61 2.29 -16.94
N TRP A 101 2.40 2.32 -18.01
CA TRP A 101 2.72 3.55 -18.75
C TRP A 101 1.81 3.81 -19.95
N GLN A 102 0.98 2.83 -20.32
CA GLN A 102 0.06 2.95 -21.45
C GLN A 102 -1.24 3.62 -20.98
N TYR A 103 -1.61 4.72 -21.63
CA TYR A 103 -2.78 5.55 -21.33
C TYR A 103 -3.67 5.72 -22.56
#